data_AF-A0A7C1VC50-F1
#
_entry.id   AF-A0A7C1VC50-F1
#
_cell.length_a   1.000
_cell.length_b   1.000
_cell.length_c   1.000
_cell.angle_alpha   90.00
_cell.angle_beta   90.00
_cell.angle_gamma   90.00
#
_symmetry.space_group_name_H-M   'P 1'
#
loop_
_entity.id
_entity.type
_entity.pdbx_description
1 polymer ?
#
loop_
_entity_poly.entity_id
_entity_poly.type
_entity_poly.pdbx_seq_one_letter_code
_entity_poly.pdbx_strand_id
1 'polypeptide(L)'
;MTLPFAKRWVLLQFNHVIQKENRELNWAENNILNDENELEGIVNLSINALKSLYSRKSFLNSSEQDIMDKWNMDSNLIYRFIRTICTDTNDKRGWIEKKVMFSEFEKYCGNQGYNCDIALTGFTQEFKRQGYSIYDAGMKKSKRIRKYAGLTLK
;
A
#
# COMPACT_ATOMS: atom_id res chain seq x y z
N MET A 1 17.54 1.82 7.15
CA MET A 1 16.35 2.51 7.68
C MET A 1 16.21 2.11 9.13
N THR A 2 16.25 3.06 10.07
CA THR A 2 16.21 2.78 11.50
C THR A 2 14.76 2.51 11.95
N LEU A 3 14.59 1.38 12.65
CA LEU A 3 13.36 0.78 13.22
C LEU A 3 12.39 1.68 14.05
N PRO A 4 12.73 2.90 14.53
CA PRO A 4 11.76 3.70 15.29
C PRO A 4 10.73 4.47 14.44
N PHE A 5 10.93 4.60 13.13
CA PHE A 5 10.22 5.58 12.32
C PHE A 5 8.75 5.21 12.04
N ALA A 6 8.48 3.94 11.68
CA ALA A 6 7.13 3.51 11.31
C ALA A 6 6.19 3.33 12.52
N LYS A 7 6.73 3.16 13.74
CA LYS A 7 5.93 3.05 14.97
C LYS A 7 5.15 4.30 15.34
N ARG A 8 5.47 5.44 14.73
CA ARG A 8 4.81 6.74 14.98
C ARG A 8 3.80 7.10 13.90
N TRP A 9 3.58 6.22 12.93
CA TRP A 9 2.68 6.49 11.82
C TRP A 9 1.24 6.18 12.21
N VAL A 10 0.37 7.17 12.02
CA VAL A 10 -1.08 6.99 12.08
C VAL A 10 -1.62 7.21 10.68
N LEU A 11 -2.00 6.12 10.01
CA LEU A 11 -2.54 6.15 8.66
C LEU A 11 -4.06 6.29 8.73
N LEU A 12 -4.55 7.48 8.42
CA LEU A 12 -5.98 7.77 8.33
C LEU A 12 -6.38 7.83 6.86
N GLN A 13 -7.32 6.99 6.47
CA GLN A 13 -7.86 6.97 5.12
C GLN A 13 -9.24 7.62 5.11
N PHE A 14 -9.39 8.68 4.33
CA PHE A 14 -10.66 9.34 4.11
C PHE A 14 -11.23 8.85 2.78
N ASN A 15 -12.13 7.85 2.84
CA ASN A 15 -12.71 7.22 1.65
C ASN A 15 -13.87 8.04 1.03
N HIS A 16 -14.24 9.15 1.67
CA HIS A 16 -15.34 9.99 1.23
C HIS A 16 -14.82 11.37 0.84
N VAL A 17 -15.22 11.80 -0.36
CA VAL A 17 -14.95 13.15 -0.85
C VAL A 17 -16.16 14.01 -0.56
N ILE A 18 -15.96 15.10 0.19
CA ILE A 18 -17.00 16.11 0.38
C ILE A 18 -17.10 16.93 -0.91
N GLN A 19 -18.22 16.72 -1.62
CA GLN A 19 -18.55 17.42 -2.86
C GLN A 19 -18.64 18.93 -2.61
N LYS A 20 -18.28 19.74 -3.60
CA LYS A 20 -18.11 21.19 -3.44
C LYS A 20 -19.40 21.86 -2.98
N GLU A 21 -20.53 21.36 -3.44
CA GLU A 21 -21.89 21.83 -3.14
C GLU A 21 -22.27 21.60 -1.68
N ASN A 22 -21.65 20.60 -1.03
CA ASN A 22 -21.89 20.22 0.37
C ASN A 22 -20.77 20.71 1.30
N ARG A 23 -19.85 21.57 0.83
CA ARG A 23 -18.77 22.12 1.65
C ARG A 23 -19.28 23.31 2.44
N GLU A 24 -19.64 23.06 3.69
CA GLU A 24 -19.94 24.10 4.65
C GLU A 24 -18.67 24.50 5.43
N LEU A 25 -18.24 25.76 5.29
CA LEU A 25 -16.99 26.27 5.90
C LEU A 25 -17.00 26.17 7.43
N ASN A 26 -18.15 26.40 8.07
CA ASN A 26 -18.30 26.43 9.52
C ASN A 26 -19.10 25.23 10.04
N TRP A 27 -19.13 24.12 9.30
CA TRP A 27 -19.92 22.94 9.68
C TRP A 27 -19.53 22.44 11.08
N ALA A 28 -18.24 22.34 11.38
CA ALA A 28 -17.75 21.89 12.66
C ALA A 28 -18.14 22.86 13.79
N GLU A 29 -18.07 24.17 13.57
CA GLU A 29 -18.53 25.15 14.56
C GLU A 29 -20.03 25.00 14.83
N ASN A 30 -20.83 24.92 13.76
CA ASN A 30 -22.29 24.89 13.85
C ASN A 30 -22.84 23.58 14.42
N ASN A 31 -22.17 22.45 14.20
CA ASN A 31 -22.72 21.12 14.50
C ASN A 31 -21.93 20.35 15.57
N ILE A 32 -20.71 20.79 15.93
CA ILE A 32 -19.88 20.08 16.91
C ILE A 32 -19.44 21.02 18.03
N LEU A 33 -18.79 22.14 17.70
CA LEU A 33 -18.13 22.98 18.70
C LEU A 33 -19.10 23.85 19.50
N ASN A 34 -20.26 24.22 18.94
CA ASN A 34 -21.28 25.01 19.61
C ASN A 34 -22.40 24.16 20.24
N ASP A 35 -22.38 22.83 20.06
CA ASP A 35 -23.33 21.92 20.72
C ASP A 35 -22.65 21.30 21.95
N GLU A 36 -23.07 21.72 23.13
CA GLU A 36 -22.53 21.23 24.40
C GLU A 36 -22.69 19.71 24.55
N ASN A 37 -23.77 19.13 24.01
CA ASN A 37 -23.99 17.68 24.11
C ASN A 37 -22.99 16.89 23.25
N GLU A 38 -22.67 17.39 22.05
CA GLU A 38 -21.66 16.78 21.18
C GLU A 38 -20.26 16.87 21.79
N LEU A 39 -19.92 18.03 22.38
CA LEU A 39 -18.66 18.20 23.10
C LEU A 39 -18.54 17.23 24.28
N GLU A 40 -19.57 17.14 25.13
CA GLU A 40 -19.61 16.17 26.23
C GLU A 40 -19.49 14.73 25.71
N GLY A 41 -20.18 14.41 24.61
CA GLY A 41 -20.10 13.12 23.93
C GLY A 41 -18.68 12.77 23.50
N ILE A 42 -17.98 13.71 22.85
CA ILE A 42 -16.58 13.54 22.41
C ILE A 42 -15.64 13.33 23.60
N VAL A 43 -15.82 14.07 24.69
CA VAL A 43 -15.01 13.91 25.91
C VAL A 43 -15.24 12.54 26.53
N ASN A 44 -16.50 12.11 26.66
CA ASN A 44 -16.85 10.79 27.18
C ASN A 44 -16.29 9.66 26.31
N LEU A 45 -16.37 9.79 24.99
CA LEU A 45 -15.78 8.85 24.04
C LEU A 45 -14.26 8.77 24.21
N SER A 46 -13.59 9.91 24.36
CA SER A 46 -12.14 10.00 24.58
C SER A 46 -11.72 9.31 25.89
N ILE A 47 -12.47 9.52 26.98
CA ILE A 47 -12.24 8.85 28.27
C ILE A 47 -12.40 7.33 28.14
N ASN A 48 -13.44 6.87 27.43
CA ASN A 48 -13.66 5.43 27.21
C ASN A 48 -12.56 4.80 26.36
N ALA A 49 -12.08 5.50 25.33
CA ALA A 49 -10.94 5.07 24.54
C ALA A 49 -9.66 4.97 25.39
N LEU A 50 -9.40 5.96 26.26
CA LEU A 50 -8.28 5.93 27.20
C LEU A 50 -8.37 4.75 28.17
N LYS A 51 -9.53 4.50 28.79
CA LYS A 51 -9.75 3.33 29.67
C LYS A 51 -9.43 2.02 28.95
N SER A 52 -9.89 1.88 27.72
CA SER A 52 -9.62 0.70 26.87
C SER A 52 -8.13 0.58 26.54
N LEU A 53 -7.43 1.71 26.39
CA LEU A 53 -6.01 1.74 26.15
C LEU A 53 -5.20 1.29 27.38
N TYR A 54 -5.61 1.73 28.57
CA TYR A 54 -5.00 1.30 29.83
C TYR A 54 -5.20 -0.19 30.09
N SER A 55 -6.39 -0.74 29.78
CA SER A 55 -6.67 -2.16 29.97
C SER A 55 -5.85 -3.04 29.04
N ARG A 56 -5.69 -2.65 27.76
CA ARG A 56 -4.89 -3.39 26.77
C ARG A 56 -3.37 -3.16 26.88
N LYS A 57 -2.92 -2.14 27.62
CA LYS A 57 -1.50 -1.75 27.80
C LYS A 57 -0.71 -1.57 26.49
N SER A 58 -1.40 -1.26 25.39
CA SER A 58 -0.79 -1.06 24.07
C SER A 58 -1.48 0.09 23.35
N PHE A 59 -0.73 0.85 22.57
CA PHE A 59 -1.29 1.83 21.63
C PHE A 59 -1.55 1.22 20.24
N LEU A 60 -0.95 0.07 19.94
CA LEU A 60 -0.92 -0.55 18.62
C LEU A 60 -1.71 -1.86 18.62
N ASN A 61 -2.55 -2.04 17.59
CA ASN A 61 -3.26 -3.28 17.33
C ASN A 61 -2.55 -4.15 16.25
N SER A 62 -1.44 -3.68 15.70
CA SER A 62 -0.74 -4.30 14.57
C SER A 62 0.78 -4.17 14.72
N SER A 63 1.54 -5.08 14.12
CA SER A 63 2.99 -4.97 14.12
C SER A 63 3.46 -3.84 13.20
N GLU A 64 4.69 -3.37 13.40
CA GLU A 64 5.31 -2.34 12.54
C GLU A 64 5.37 -2.77 11.07
N GLN A 65 5.66 -4.05 10.85
CA GLN A 65 5.72 -4.66 9.53
C GLN A 65 4.36 -4.57 8.84
N ASP A 66 3.27 -4.81 9.56
CA ASP A 66 1.91 -4.73 9.01
C ASP A 66 1.55 -3.29 8.59
N ILE A 67 1.98 -2.27 9.34
CA ILE A 67 1.73 -0.87 9.01
C ILE A 67 2.47 -0.48 7.73
N MET A 68 3.75 -0.86 7.62
CA MET A 68 4.55 -0.59 6.43
C MET A 68 4.03 -1.36 5.22
N ASP A 69 3.65 -2.61 5.39
CA ASP A 69 3.10 -3.43 4.32
C ASP A 69 1.76 -2.87 3.84
N LYS A 70 0.88 -2.46 4.77
CA LYS A 70 -0.38 -1.79 4.42
C LYS A 70 -0.14 -0.49 3.65
N TRP A 71 0.75 0.38 4.15
CA TRP A 71 1.11 1.61 3.45
C TRP A 71 1.63 1.34 2.03
N ASN A 72 2.54 0.37 1.87
CA ASN A 72 3.09 0.03 0.56
C ASN A 72 2.02 -0.59 -0.36
N MET A 73 1.12 -1.43 0.18
CA MET A 73 -0.02 -1.94 -0.57
C MET A 73 -0.92 -0.82 -1.06
N ASP A 74 -1.15 0.23 -0.26
CA ASP A 74 -2.02 1.35 -0.62
C ASP A 74 -1.37 2.38 -1.55
N SER A 75 -0.09 2.69 -1.34
CA SER A 75 0.62 3.75 -2.06
C SER A 75 1.37 3.29 -3.30
N ASN A 76 1.62 1.98 -3.46
CA ASN A 76 2.48 1.45 -4.52
C ASN A 76 1.81 0.29 -5.25
N LEU A 77 1.28 0.60 -6.45
CA LEU A 77 0.59 -0.38 -7.30
C LEU A 77 1.48 -1.57 -7.69
N ILE A 78 2.79 -1.36 -7.86
CA ILE A 78 3.72 -2.44 -8.21
C ILE A 78 3.93 -3.36 -7.01
N TYR A 79 4.09 -2.80 -5.80
CA TYR A 79 4.15 -3.59 -4.57
C TYR A 79 2.87 -4.41 -4.38
N ARG A 80 1.71 -3.76 -4.54
CA ARG A 80 0.40 -4.43 -4.50
C ARG A 80 0.32 -5.57 -5.50
N PHE A 81 0.68 -5.33 -6.75
CA PHE A 81 0.69 -6.34 -7.80
C PHE A 81 1.57 -7.54 -7.43
N ILE A 82 2.81 -7.31 -7.00
CA ILE A 82 3.74 -8.38 -6.62
C ILE A 82 3.17 -9.23 -5.49
N ARG A 83 2.64 -8.61 -4.43
CA ARG A 83 2.07 -9.35 -3.29
C ARG A 83 0.78 -10.10 -3.62
N THR A 84 -0.04 -9.55 -4.52
CA THR A 84 -1.35 -10.12 -4.85
C THR A 84 -1.29 -11.18 -5.95
N ILE A 85 -0.55 -10.93 -7.02
CA ILE A 85 -0.54 -11.77 -8.23
C ILE A 85 0.68 -12.68 -8.31
N CYS A 86 1.75 -12.40 -7.58
CA CYS A 86 2.99 -13.19 -7.69
C CYS A 86 3.21 -14.08 -6.48
N THR A 87 3.83 -15.23 -6.74
CA THR A 87 4.35 -16.13 -5.72
C THR A 87 5.85 -15.92 -5.61
N ASP A 88 6.30 -15.52 -4.42
CA ASP A 88 7.72 -15.49 -4.07
C ASP A 88 8.19 -16.92 -3.88
N THR A 89 9.05 -17.38 -4.78
CA THR A 89 9.50 -18.78 -4.75
C THR A 89 10.66 -18.99 -3.80
N ASN A 90 11.25 -17.92 -3.21
CA ASN A 90 12.47 -17.92 -2.38
C ASN A 90 13.70 -18.61 -2.99
N ASP A 91 13.55 -19.30 -4.11
CA ASP A 91 14.56 -20.07 -4.82
C ASP A 91 14.72 -19.50 -6.23
N LYS A 92 15.96 -19.49 -6.74
CA LYS A 92 16.34 -18.96 -8.07
C LYS A 92 15.73 -19.75 -9.23
N ARG A 93 15.00 -20.83 -8.94
CA ARG A 93 14.29 -21.68 -9.90
C ARG A 93 13.03 -21.00 -10.45
N GLY A 94 12.36 -20.17 -9.65
CA GLY A 94 11.25 -19.35 -10.11
C GLY A 94 11.75 -18.15 -10.90
N TRP A 95 11.26 -18.02 -12.13
CA TRP A 95 11.56 -16.88 -12.96
C TRP A 95 10.40 -16.55 -13.89
N ILE A 96 10.35 -15.28 -14.29
CA ILE A 96 9.42 -14.81 -15.31
C ILE A 96 10.11 -13.82 -16.25
N GLU A 97 9.81 -13.93 -17.54
CA GLU A 97 10.31 -13.00 -18.54
C GLU A 97 9.83 -11.58 -18.24
N LYS A 98 10.77 -10.63 -18.33
CA LYS A 98 10.55 -9.23 -17.99
C LYS A 98 9.33 -8.62 -18.69
N LYS A 99 9.18 -8.90 -19.99
CA LYS A 99 8.06 -8.39 -20.79
C LYS A 99 6.73 -9.01 -20.42
N VAL A 100 6.73 -10.32 -20.13
CA VAL A 100 5.52 -11.03 -19.69
C VAL A 100 5.06 -10.46 -18.36
N MET A 101 5.98 -10.31 -17.41
CA MET A 101 5.69 -9.73 -16.09
C MET A 101 5.06 -8.34 -16.18
N PHE A 102 5.60 -7.48 -17.05
CA PHE A 102 5.05 -6.14 -17.25
C PHE A 102 3.69 -6.16 -17.93
N SER A 103 3.48 -7.04 -18.91
CA SER A 103 2.16 -7.19 -19.54
C SER A 103 1.10 -7.68 -18.55
N GLU A 104 1.44 -8.59 -17.63
CA GLU A 104 0.52 -9.01 -16.57
C GLU A 104 0.23 -7.89 -15.56
N PHE A 105 1.20 -7.02 -15.29
CA PHE A 105 0.98 -5.81 -14.50
C PHE A 105 -0.01 -4.86 -15.19
N GLU A 106 0.16 -4.59 -16.48
CA GLU A 106 -0.77 -3.73 -17.25
C GLU A 106 -2.20 -4.31 -17.24
N LYS A 107 -2.35 -5.62 -17.39
CA LYS A 107 -3.65 -6.31 -17.27
C LYS A 107 -4.23 -6.18 -15.88
N TYR A 108 -3.42 -6.38 -14.84
CA TYR A 108 -3.84 -6.21 -13.45
C TYR A 108 -4.39 -4.79 -13.22
N CYS A 109 -3.71 -3.77 -13.72
CA CYS A 109 -4.17 -2.39 -13.62
C CYS A 109 -5.51 -2.17 -14.33
N GLY A 110 -5.63 -2.64 -15.58
CA GLY A 110 -6.86 -2.52 -16.35
C GLY A 110 -8.06 -3.19 -15.67
N ASN A 111 -7.86 -4.40 -15.12
CA ASN A 111 -8.90 -5.15 -14.44
C ASN A 111 -9.36 -4.50 -13.12
N GLN A 112 -8.48 -3.73 -12.47
CA GLN A 112 -8.77 -3.05 -11.20
C GLN A 112 -9.15 -1.57 -11.38
N GLY A 113 -9.18 -1.07 -12.63
CA GLY A 113 -9.48 0.33 -12.93
C GLY A 113 -8.40 1.31 -12.49
N TYR A 114 -7.15 0.85 -12.30
CA TYR A 114 -6.03 1.71 -11.95
C TYR A 114 -5.41 2.34 -13.21
N ASN A 115 -4.97 3.60 -13.11
CA ASN A 115 -4.12 4.19 -14.13
C ASN A 115 -2.68 3.67 -13.97
N CYS A 116 -2.15 3.02 -15.00
CA CYS A 116 -0.80 2.48 -15.01
C CYS A 116 0.10 3.17 -16.05
N ASP A 117 0.17 4.50 -15.95
CA ASP A 117 1.15 5.36 -16.60
C ASP A 117 2.56 5.17 -16.00
N ILE A 118 3.08 3.94 -16.03
CA ILE A 118 4.43 3.60 -15.63
C ILE A 118 5.13 2.93 -16.80
N ALA A 119 6.24 3.52 -17.25
CA ALA A 119 7.09 2.88 -18.25
C ALA A 119 7.74 1.61 -17.68
N LEU A 120 8.03 0.65 -18.56
CA LEU A 120 8.74 -0.59 -18.22
C LEU A 120 10.03 -0.34 -17.42
N THR A 121 10.75 0.76 -17.69
CA THR A 121 11.95 1.17 -16.94
C THR A 121 11.64 1.47 -15.47
N GLY A 122 10.60 2.26 -15.21
CA GLY A 122 10.11 2.56 -13.86
C GLY A 122 9.66 1.31 -13.13
N PHE A 123 8.87 0.46 -13.81
CA PHE A 123 8.46 -0.85 -13.27
C PHE A 123 9.67 -1.71 -12.85
N THR A 124 10.70 -1.75 -13.69
CA THR A 124 11.94 -2.48 -13.43
C THR A 124 12.69 -1.95 -12.21
N GLN A 125 12.76 -0.63 -12.08
CA GLN A 125 13.46 0.01 -10.98
C GLN A 125 12.76 -0.27 -9.65
N GLU A 126 11.42 -0.22 -9.64
CA GLU A 126 10.63 -0.52 -8.46
C GLU A 126 10.76 -1.98 -8.03
N PHE A 127 10.79 -2.90 -9.00
CA PHE A 127 11.10 -4.30 -8.77
C PHE A 127 12.44 -4.51 -8.06
N LYS A 128 13.49 -3.81 -8.52
CA LYS A 128 14.82 -3.84 -7.89
C LYS A 128 14.81 -3.23 -6.49
N ARG A 129 14.05 -2.14 -6.29
CA ARG A 129 13.90 -1.48 -4.98
C ARG A 129 13.31 -2.41 -3.94
N GLN A 130 12.43 -3.32 -4.36
CA GLN A 130 11.85 -4.37 -3.51
C GLN A 130 12.79 -5.57 -3.27
N GLY A 131 14.02 -5.54 -3.78
CA GLY A 131 15.03 -6.58 -3.55
C GLY A 131 15.12 -7.65 -4.63
N TYR A 132 14.28 -7.61 -5.66
CA TYR A 132 14.29 -8.61 -6.72
C TYR A 132 15.41 -8.38 -7.74
N SER A 133 16.09 -9.46 -8.11
CA SER A 133 17.20 -9.43 -9.08
C SER A 133 16.72 -9.72 -10.50
N ILE A 134 17.45 -9.17 -11.47
CA ILE A 134 17.19 -9.36 -12.90
C ILE A 134 18.42 -9.98 -13.54
N TYR A 135 18.22 -11.06 -14.28
CA TYR A 135 19.30 -11.76 -14.97
C TYR A 135 19.02 -11.89 -16.47
N ASP A 136 20.09 -11.94 -17.26
CA ASP A 136 20.02 -12.35 -18.66
C ASP A 136 19.78 -13.86 -18.71
N ALA A 137 18.83 -14.30 -19.53
CA ALA A 137 18.34 -15.67 -19.52
C ALA A 137 18.46 -16.39 -20.86
N GLY A 138 19.38 -15.93 -21.71
CA GLY A 138 19.62 -16.45 -23.05
C GLY A 138 19.04 -15.56 -24.16
N MET A 139 19.02 -16.10 -25.37
CA MET A 139 18.52 -15.42 -26.57
C MET A 139 17.25 -16.09 -27.09
N LYS A 140 16.27 -15.30 -27.52
CA LYS A 140 15.10 -15.74 -28.29
C LYS A 140 15.02 -14.90 -29.55
N LYS A 141 15.00 -15.55 -30.72
CA LYS A 141 14.99 -14.87 -32.03
C LYS A 141 16.07 -13.77 -32.12
N SER A 142 17.31 -14.11 -31.74
CA SER A 142 18.48 -13.22 -31.74
C SER A 142 18.40 -11.99 -30.82
N LYS A 143 17.41 -11.92 -29.92
CA LYS A 143 17.31 -10.88 -28.87
C LYS A 143 17.57 -11.49 -27.51
N ARG A 144 18.39 -10.84 -26.68
CA ARG A 144 18.59 -11.22 -25.27
C ARG A 144 17.28 -11.07 -24.50
N ILE A 145 16.90 -12.10 -23.76
CA ILE A 145 15.76 -12.06 -22.85
C ILE A 145 16.27 -11.77 -21.45
N ARG A 146 15.56 -10.89 -20.74
CA ARG A 146 15.77 -10.64 -19.31
C ARG A 146 14.64 -11.23 -18.49
N LYS A 147 14.97 -11.75 -17.31
CA LYS A 147 14.01 -12.37 -16.39
C LYS A 147 14.13 -11.77 -14.99
N TYR A 148 12.99 -11.66 -14.31
CA TYR A 148 12.94 -11.46 -12.87
C TYR A 148 13.10 -12.82 -12.19
N ALA A 149 14.00 -12.92 -11.22
CA ALA A 149 14.23 -14.15 -10.46
C ALA A 149 13.52 -14.12 -9.10
N GLY A 150 13.20 -15.31 -8.59
CA GLY A 150 12.54 -15.49 -7.29
C GLY A 150 11.03 -15.25 -7.34
N LEU A 151 10.46 -15.04 -8.52
CA LEU A 151 9.03 -14.76 -8.68
C LEU A 151 8.43 -15.57 -9.82
N THR A 152 7.21 -16.03 -9.59
CA THR A 152 6.31 -16.63 -10.58
C THR A 152 4.93 -16.00 -10.46
N LEU A 153 4.11 -16.09 -11.51
CA LEU A 153 2.70 -15.69 -11.42
C LEU A 153 1.92 -16.80 -10.70
N LYS A 154 0.92 -16.40 -9.91
CA LYS A 154 -0.05 -17.32 -9.31
C LYS A 154 -0.96 -17.95 -10.35
#